data_AF-A0A8W8NJY4-F1
#
_entry.id   AF-A0A8W8NJY4-F1
#
_cell.length_a   1.000
_cell.length_b   1.000
_cell.length_c   1.000
_cell.angle_alpha   90.00
_cell.angle_beta   90.00
_cell.angle_gamma   90.00
#
_symmetry.space_group_name_H-M   'P 1'
#
loop_
_entity.id
_entity.type
_entity.pdbx_description
1 polymer ?
#
loop_
_entity_poly.entity_id
_entity_poly.type
_entity_poly.pdbx_seq_one_letter_code
_entity_poly.pdbx_strand_id
1 'polypeptide(L)'
;NFSVAACGILKATYDLGYDQAKVREAFMVVGISACKLDEYIRKIYGNTHISDLNAKENESIIFGVTSFTGQFIRIFTEGGTGDVDIYGNNEINFDIASSTYSSTNKGNMEVLQIRTKDCWKNHCYIHLLPKMNGFNKVTFQVEMI
;
A
#
# COMPACT_ATOMS: atom_id res chain seq x y z
N ASN A 1 -0.56 28.46 -1.59
CA ASN A 1 0.25 28.01 -2.75
C ASN A 1 -0.45 26.82 -3.37
N PHE A 2 -0.89 26.92 -4.63
CA PHE A 2 -1.69 25.90 -5.31
C PHE A 2 -0.96 24.56 -5.51
N SER A 3 0.35 24.57 -5.77
CA SER A 3 1.14 23.33 -5.90
C SER A 3 1.18 22.52 -4.61
N VAL A 4 1.24 23.19 -3.45
CA VAL A 4 1.19 22.54 -2.14
C VAL A 4 -0.18 21.88 -1.90
N ALA A 5 -1.26 22.55 -2.29
CA ALA A 5 -2.60 21.99 -2.20
C ALA A 5 -2.78 20.78 -3.14
N ALA A 6 -2.32 20.90 -4.39
CA ALA A 6 -2.33 19.80 -5.36
C ALA A 6 -1.56 18.57 -4.85
N CYS A 7 -0.42 18.79 -4.20
CA CYS A 7 0.33 17.74 -3.50
C CYS A 7 -0.47 17.03 -2.41
N GLY A 8 -1.15 17.79 -1.55
CA GLY A 8 -1.98 17.23 -0.49
C GLY A 8 -3.11 16.38 -1.04
N ILE A 9 -3.78 16.88 -2.10
CA ILE A 9 -4.85 16.15 -2.78
C ILE A 9 -4.32 14.88 -3.42
N LEU A 10 -3.18 14.95 -4.11
CA LEU A 10 -2.56 13.80 -4.74
C LEU A 10 -2.28 12.70 -3.69
N LYS A 11 -1.62 13.04 -2.58
CA LYS A 11 -1.36 12.10 -1.47
C LYS A 11 -2.65 11.49 -0.91
N ALA A 12 -3.67 12.31 -0.63
CA ALA A 12 -4.93 11.83 -0.09
C ALA A 12 -5.66 10.88 -1.06
N THR A 13 -5.70 11.21 -2.35
CA THR A 13 -6.29 10.33 -3.35
C THR A 13 -5.49 9.04 -3.51
N TYR A 14 -4.16 9.09 -3.36
CA TYR A 14 -3.31 7.91 -3.37
C TYR A 14 -3.62 7.00 -2.20
N ASP A 15 -3.73 7.56 -0.99
CA ASP A 15 -4.15 6.83 0.22
C ASP A 15 -5.49 6.12 0.03
N LEU A 16 -6.41 6.75 -0.69
CA LEU A 16 -7.73 6.20 -1.03
C LEU A 16 -7.74 5.22 -2.22
N GLY A 17 -6.59 4.91 -2.82
CA GLY A 17 -6.51 3.94 -3.91
C GLY A 17 -6.85 4.48 -5.31
N TYR A 18 -6.98 5.79 -5.49
CA TYR A 18 -7.25 6.36 -6.80
C TYR A 18 -6.03 6.29 -7.74
N ASP A 19 -6.30 6.20 -9.03
CA ASP A 19 -5.30 6.35 -10.09
C ASP A 19 -4.74 7.79 -10.10
N GLN A 20 -3.46 7.88 -9.77
CA GLN A 20 -2.74 9.16 -9.62
C GLN A 20 -2.46 9.83 -10.96
N ALA A 21 -2.45 9.09 -12.08
CA ALA A 21 -2.25 9.68 -13.40
C ALA A 21 -3.39 10.66 -13.72
N LYS A 22 -4.63 10.26 -13.45
CA LYS A 22 -5.84 11.08 -13.66
C LYS A 22 -5.86 12.33 -12.78
N VAL A 23 -5.48 12.18 -11.50
CA VAL A 23 -5.45 13.31 -10.57
C VAL A 23 -4.37 14.31 -10.96
N ARG A 24 -3.17 13.85 -11.38
CA ARG A 24 -2.12 14.74 -11.90
C ARG A 24 -2.55 15.45 -13.17
N GLU A 25 -3.15 14.74 -14.12
CA GLU A 25 -3.65 15.30 -15.38
C GLU A 25 -4.62 16.46 -15.13
N ALA A 26 -5.57 16.28 -14.20
CA ALA A 26 -6.53 17.33 -13.84
C ALA A 26 -5.85 18.63 -13.36
N PHE A 27 -4.78 18.55 -12.57
CA PHE A 27 -4.02 19.75 -12.16
C PHE A 27 -3.17 20.34 -13.29
N MET A 28 -2.63 19.50 -14.17
CA MET A 28 -1.85 19.96 -15.33
C MET A 28 -2.68 20.77 -16.32
N VAL A 29 -3.98 20.48 -16.47
CA VAL A 29 -4.92 21.26 -17.33
C VAL A 29 -4.90 22.76 -16.97
N VAL A 30 -4.70 23.09 -15.69
CA VAL A 30 -4.63 24.48 -15.20
C VAL A 30 -3.18 24.93 -14.91
N GLY A 31 -2.19 24.22 -15.44
CA GLY A 31 -0.77 24.55 -15.31
C GLY A 31 -0.18 24.30 -13.91
N ILE A 32 -0.86 23.55 -13.04
CA ILE A 32 -0.37 23.23 -11.70
C ILE A 32 0.39 21.89 -11.73
N SER A 33 1.68 21.94 -11.43
CA SER A 33 2.48 20.73 -11.21
C SER A 33 2.35 20.27 -9.76
N ALA A 34 1.97 19.00 -9.57
CA ALA A 34 1.94 18.33 -8.27
C ALA A 34 3.25 17.57 -8.00
N CYS A 35 3.49 17.19 -6.75
CA CYS A 35 4.69 16.43 -6.37
C CYS A 35 4.69 15.01 -6.93
N LYS A 36 5.89 14.44 -6.97
CA LYS A 36 6.09 13.01 -7.14
C LYS A 36 5.71 12.26 -5.86
N LEU A 37 5.35 10.99 -6.01
CA LEU A 37 4.97 10.11 -4.90
C LEU A 37 5.99 8.99 -4.66
N ASP A 38 7.15 9.06 -5.32
CA ASP A 38 8.12 7.97 -5.35
C ASP A 38 8.61 7.56 -3.95
N GLU A 39 8.67 8.51 -3.01
CA GLU A 39 9.04 8.29 -1.59
C GLU A 39 7.83 8.37 -0.63
N TYR A 40 6.62 8.52 -1.15
CA TYR A 40 5.43 8.66 -0.32
C TYR A 40 4.89 7.29 0.10
N ILE A 41 5.01 7.00 1.40
CA ILE A 41 4.37 5.83 1.99
C ILE A 41 2.87 6.08 2.11
N ARG A 42 2.11 5.23 1.43
CA ARG A 42 0.66 5.31 1.43
C ARG A 42 0.13 5.01 2.83
N LYS A 43 -0.73 5.87 3.35
CA LYS A 43 -1.36 5.68 4.65
C LYS A 43 -2.70 4.99 4.50
N ILE A 44 -2.91 3.95 5.30
CA ILE A 44 -4.15 3.20 5.39
C ILE A 44 -4.85 3.57 6.69
N TYR A 45 -6.13 3.92 6.57
CA TYR A 45 -7.00 4.29 7.68
C TYR A 45 -8.18 3.33 7.73
N GLY A 46 -8.25 2.51 8.78
CA GLY A 46 -9.34 1.56 8.96
C GLY A 46 -9.46 0.56 7.81
N ASN A 47 -10.70 0.24 7.43
CA ASN A 47 -10.99 -0.66 6.33
C ASN A 47 -10.70 0.04 4.99
N THR A 48 -9.90 -0.59 4.14
CA THR A 48 -9.44 0.01 2.88
C THR A 48 -9.46 -1.03 1.79
N HIS A 49 -9.91 -0.62 0.60
CA HIS A 49 -9.93 -1.43 -0.59
C HIS A 49 -9.23 -0.65 -1.71
N ILE A 50 -8.16 -1.21 -2.25
CA ILE A 50 -7.36 -0.60 -3.30
C ILE A 50 -7.30 -1.57 -4.47
N SER A 51 -7.84 -1.15 -5.61
CA SER A 51 -7.76 -1.90 -6.85
C SER A 51 -6.57 -1.46 -7.70
N ASP A 52 -6.31 -2.23 -8.76
CA ASP A 52 -5.40 -1.86 -9.84
C ASP A 52 -3.95 -1.57 -9.39
N LEU A 53 -3.46 -2.27 -8.35
CA LEU A 53 -2.05 -2.18 -7.97
C LEU A 53 -1.18 -2.90 -8.99
N ASN A 54 -0.05 -2.27 -9.30
CA ASN A 54 0.96 -2.79 -10.20
C ASN A 54 2.34 -2.51 -9.63
N ALA A 55 3.26 -3.47 -9.78
CA ALA A 55 4.66 -3.31 -9.44
C ALA A 55 5.50 -4.14 -10.42
N LYS A 56 6.67 -3.62 -10.81
CA LYS A 56 7.66 -4.34 -11.63
C LYS A 56 8.54 -5.24 -10.76
N GLU A 57 9.30 -6.12 -11.42
CA GLU A 57 10.39 -6.83 -10.77
C GLU A 57 11.30 -5.86 -10.01
N ASN A 58 11.55 -6.15 -8.73
CA ASN A 58 12.31 -5.33 -7.77
C ASN A 58 11.63 -4.05 -7.25
N GLU A 59 10.41 -3.72 -7.66
CA GLU A 59 9.64 -2.66 -7.01
C GLU A 59 9.00 -3.18 -5.72
N SER A 60 8.81 -2.29 -4.75
CA SER A 60 8.07 -2.58 -3.52
C SER A 60 6.96 -1.55 -3.35
N ILE A 61 5.78 -2.01 -2.94
CA ILE A 61 4.72 -1.12 -2.49
C ILE A 61 4.64 -1.20 -0.97
N ILE A 62 4.78 -0.07 -0.31
CA ILE A 62 4.79 0.03 1.15
C ILE A 62 3.55 0.81 1.60
N PHE A 63 2.81 0.23 2.53
CA PHE A 63 1.68 0.87 3.19
C PHE A 63 1.95 1.05 4.68
N GLY A 64 1.69 2.24 5.20
CA GLY A 64 1.67 2.52 6.63
C GLY A 64 0.25 2.43 7.16
N VAL A 65 -0.03 1.45 8.01
CA VAL A 65 -1.34 1.28 8.63
C VAL A 65 -1.35 1.98 9.98
N THR A 66 -2.33 2.85 10.19
CA THR A 66 -2.46 3.64 11.42
C THR A 66 -3.89 3.66 11.92
N SER A 67 -4.09 4.09 13.17
CA SER A 67 -5.44 4.32 13.74
C SER A 67 -6.32 3.07 13.72
N PHE A 68 -5.88 2.02 14.41
CA PHE A 68 -6.59 0.74 14.46
C PHE A 68 -7.88 0.83 15.27
N THR A 69 -8.94 0.20 14.78
CA THR A 69 -10.24 0.10 15.48
C THR A 69 -10.53 -1.32 16.00
N GLY A 70 -9.65 -2.29 15.73
CA GLY A 70 -9.81 -3.71 16.07
C GLY A 70 -8.61 -4.30 16.83
N GLN A 71 -8.70 -5.60 17.16
CA GLN A 71 -7.61 -6.37 17.76
C GLN A 71 -6.65 -6.93 16.70
N PHE A 72 -7.14 -7.08 15.47
CA PHE A 72 -6.37 -7.56 14.35
C PHE A 72 -6.53 -6.67 13.13
N ILE A 73 -5.47 -6.68 12.31
CA ILE A 73 -5.45 -6.14 10.96
C ILE A 73 -5.39 -7.36 10.05
N ARG A 74 -6.45 -7.61 9.28
CA ARG A 74 -6.44 -8.61 8.23
C ARG A 74 -6.12 -7.93 6.92
N ILE A 75 -5.12 -8.44 6.23
CA ILE A 75 -4.71 -8.01 4.90
C ILE A 75 -4.96 -9.17 3.93
N PHE A 76 -5.48 -8.83 2.76
CA PHE A 76 -5.73 -9.79 1.71
C PHE A 76 -5.41 -9.20 0.34
N THR A 77 -4.82 -10.00 -0.53
CA THR A 77 -4.67 -9.67 -1.95
C THR A 77 -5.39 -10.67 -2.83
N GLU A 78 -5.84 -10.23 -3.99
CA GLU A 78 -6.44 -11.11 -5.00
C GLU A 78 -6.43 -10.53 -6.41
N GLY A 79 -6.84 -11.36 -7.37
CA GLY A 79 -7.05 -10.96 -8.76
C GLY A 79 -5.75 -10.64 -9.50
N GLY A 80 -5.91 -10.02 -10.66
CA GLY A 80 -4.77 -9.60 -11.48
C GLY A 80 -3.93 -10.75 -12.05
N THR A 81 -2.71 -10.41 -12.42
CA THR A 81 -1.69 -11.33 -12.97
C THR A 81 -0.36 -11.13 -12.27
N GLY A 82 0.54 -12.10 -12.36
CA GLY A 82 1.84 -12.06 -11.70
C GLY A 82 1.84 -12.88 -10.41
N ASP A 83 2.73 -12.53 -9.50
CA ASP A 83 2.90 -13.19 -8.22
C ASP A 83 3.35 -12.16 -7.17
N VAL A 84 2.54 -11.98 -6.12
CA VAL A 84 2.79 -11.02 -5.04
C VAL A 84 2.93 -11.75 -3.71
N ASP A 85 3.97 -11.38 -2.97
CA ASP A 85 4.12 -11.72 -1.57
C ASP A 85 3.67 -10.54 -0.70
N ILE A 86 3.12 -10.84 0.47
CA ILE A 86 2.82 -9.83 1.49
C ILE A 86 3.62 -10.10 2.76
N TYR A 87 4.19 -9.02 3.30
CA TYR A 87 4.97 -9.03 4.53
C TYR A 87 4.49 -7.93 5.47
N GLY A 88 4.43 -8.23 6.76
CA GLY A 88 4.08 -7.28 7.81
C GLY A 88 5.24 -7.07 8.78
N ASN A 89 5.63 -5.81 8.97
CA ASN A 89 6.71 -5.43 9.88
C ASN A 89 6.31 -4.21 10.73
N ASN A 90 6.98 -4.05 11.87
CA ASN A 90 6.84 -2.91 12.76
C ASN A 90 7.71 -1.72 12.36
N GLU A 91 8.74 -1.96 11.56
CA GLU A 91 9.66 -0.95 11.07
C GLU A 91 9.51 -0.74 9.57
N ILE A 92 9.80 0.49 9.15
CA ILE A 92 9.81 0.91 7.75
C ILE A 92 10.94 0.26 6.95
N ASN A 93 12.08 0.03 7.62
CA ASN A 93 13.23 -0.64 7.04
C ASN A 93 12.92 -2.14 7.00
N PHE A 94 12.76 -2.63 5.78
CA PHE A 94 12.28 -3.97 5.54
C PHE A 94 13.43 -4.91 5.18
N ASP A 95 13.61 -5.91 6.02
CA ASP A 95 14.36 -7.11 5.69
C ASP A 95 13.38 -8.30 5.73
N ILE A 96 13.25 -9.02 4.61
CA ILE A 96 12.40 -10.22 4.48
C ILE A 96 12.70 -11.20 5.62
N ALA A 97 13.98 -11.39 5.96
CA ALA A 97 14.41 -12.32 6.99
C ALA A 97 13.96 -11.90 8.40
N SER A 98 13.69 -10.61 8.60
CA SER A 98 13.22 -10.04 9.87
C SER A 98 11.69 -9.95 9.97
N SER A 99 10.97 -10.28 8.88
CA SER A 99 9.52 -10.11 8.84
C SER A 99 8.82 -11.01 9.86
N THR A 100 8.05 -10.39 10.75
CA THR A 100 7.29 -11.11 11.79
C THR A 100 6.06 -11.81 11.21
N TYR A 101 5.51 -11.24 10.14
CA TYR A 101 4.30 -11.71 9.47
C TYR A 101 4.58 -11.86 7.97
N SER A 102 4.22 -12.98 7.37
CA SER A 102 4.31 -13.15 5.91
C SER A 102 3.23 -14.10 5.36
N SER A 103 2.92 -13.91 4.08
CA SER A 103 2.19 -14.87 3.24
C SER A 103 2.82 -14.82 1.84
N THR A 104 3.26 -15.97 1.35
CA THR A 104 4.09 -16.10 0.15
C THR A 104 3.63 -17.23 -0.78
N ASN A 105 2.31 -17.45 -0.85
CA ASN A 105 1.74 -18.48 -1.70
C ASN A 105 2.01 -18.20 -3.18
N LYS A 106 1.72 -19.18 -4.04
CA LYS A 106 1.88 -18.98 -5.48
C LYS A 106 0.71 -18.15 -6.02
N GLY A 107 1.00 -17.10 -6.78
CA GLY A 107 0.02 -16.22 -7.39
C GLY A 107 -0.25 -14.97 -6.55
N ASN A 108 -1.49 -14.49 -6.56
CA ASN A 108 -1.84 -13.20 -5.94
C ASN A 108 -2.82 -13.34 -4.76
N MET A 109 -3.17 -14.56 -4.37
CA MET A 109 -4.08 -14.82 -3.26
C MET A 109 -3.29 -14.98 -1.97
N GLU A 110 -3.03 -13.86 -1.31
CA GLU A 110 -2.30 -13.83 -0.04
C GLU A 110 -3.21 -13.37 1.09
N VAL A 111 -3.02 -13.95 2.28
CA VAL A 111 -3.77 -13.58 3.48
C VAL A 111 -2.79 -13.41 4.64
N LEU A 112 -2.83 -12.26 5.29
CA LEU A 112 -2.02 -11.95 6.45
C LEU A 112 -2.90 -11.42 7.57
N GLN A 113 -2.64 -11.85 8.80
CA GLN A 113 -3.34 -11.34 9.99
C GLN A 113 -2.32 -10.89 11.04
N ILE A 114 -2.33 -9.60 11.35
CA ILE A 114 -1.41 -8.95 12.28
C ILE A 114 -2.18 -8.56 13.55
N ARG A 115 -1.61 -8.79 14.72
CA ARG A 115 -2.19 -8.30 15.98
C ARG A 115 -1.88 -6.82 16.14
N THR A 116 -2.89 -5.99 16.40
CA THR A 116 -2.69 -4.53 16.52
C THR A 116 -1.77 -4.15 17.68
N LYS A 117 -1.75 -4.96 18.75
CA LYS A 117 -0.83 -4.78 19.89
C LYS A 117 0.65 -5.00 19.53
N ASP A 118 0.93 -5.71 18.44
CA ASP A 118 2.30 -5.98 18.02
C ASP A 118 2.84 -4.80 17.19
N CYS A 119 1.98 -3.91 16.69
CA CYS A 119 2.33 -2.70 15.95
C CYS A 119 2.97 -1.64 16.87
N TRP A 120 4.17 -1.18 16.53
CA TRP A 120 4.90 -0.20 17.33
C TRP A 120 4.29 1.20 17.24
N LYS A 121 4.02 1.85 18.38
CA LYS A 121 3.41 3.20 18.45
C LYS A 121 2.16 3.35 17.55
N ASN A 122 1.33 2.32 17.49
CA ASN A 122 0.14 2.27 16.64
C ASN A 122 0.42 2.43 15.14
N HIS A 123 1.59 1.97 14.69
CA HIS A 123 1.98 1.89 13.28
C HIS A 123 2.47 0.49 12.93
N CYS A 124 1.98 0.00 11.79
CA CYS A 124 2.49 -1.20 11.14
C CYS A 124 2.78 -0.88 9.68
N TYR A 125 3.78 -1.53 9.11
CA TYR A 125 4.13 -1.42 7.70
C TYR A 125 3.81 -2.72 6.98
N ILE A 126 3.12 -2.61 5.86
CA ILE A 126 2.80 -3.72 4.97
C ILE A 126 3.57 -3.54 3.68
N HIS A 127 4.31 -4.57 3.30
CA HIS A 127 5.11 -4.59 2.09
C HIS A 127 4.49 -5.59 1.11
N LEU A 128 4.20 -5.12 -0.10
CA LEU A 128 3.87 -5.96 -1.24
C LEU A 128 5.11 -6.05 -2.13
N LEU A 129 5.56 -7.29 -2.35
CA LEU A 129 6.77 -7.58 -3.12
C LEU A 129 6.47 -8.57 -4.25
N PRO A 130 6.88 -8.28 -5.49
CA PRO A 130 6.78 -9.25 -6.57
C PRO A 130 7.87 -10.33 -6.48
N LYS A 131 7.54 -11.60 -6.77
CA LYS A 131 8.53 -12.69 -6.76
C LYS A 131 9.55 -12.63 -7.90
N MET A 132 9.12 -12.40 -9.15
CA MET A 132 10.03 -12.37 -10.32
C MET A 132 9.55 -11.45 -11.46
N ASN A 133 8.28 -11.49 -11.87
CA ASN A 133 7.86 -10.79 -13.10
C ASN A 133 7.03 -9.52 -12.85
N GLY A 134 7.05 -9.00 -11.62
CA GLY A 134 6.07 -8.00 -11.20
C GLY A 134 4.66 -8.58 -11.03
N PHE A 135 3.72 -7.71 -10.70
CA PHE A 135 2.29 -8.01 -10.71
C PHE A 135 1.51 -6.86 -11.35
N ASN A 136 0.33 -7.17 -11.89
CA ASN A 136 -0.57 -6.19 -12.51
C ASN A 136 -2.00 -6.43 -12.08
N LYS A 137 -2.73 -5.33 -11.86
CA LYS A 137 -4.15 -5.29 -11.49
C LYS A 137 -4.49 -6.12 -10.25
N VAL A 138 -3.57 -6.18 -9.30
CA VAL A 138 -3.80 -6.84 -8.02
C VAL A 138 -4.68 -5.94 -7.17
N THR A 139 -5.66 -6.54 -6.51
CA THR A 139 -6.48 -5.88 -5.50
C THR A 139 -5.87 -6.14 -4.13
N PHE A 140 -5.86 -5.12 -3.28
CA PHE A 140 -5.37 -5.15 -1.92
C PHE A 140 -6.45 -4.65 -0.98
N GLN A 141 -6.69 -5.39 0.10
CA GLN A 141 -7.74 -5.11 1.07
C GLN A 141 -7.19 -5.17 2.48
N VAL A 142 -7.65 -4.25 3.32
CA VAL A 142 -7.39 -4.22 4.75
C VAL A 142 -8.72 -4.16 5.50
N GLU A 143 -8.85 -5.02 6.50
CA GLU A 143 -9.98 -5.08 7.42
C GLU A 143 -9.48 -5.00 8.87
N MET A 144 -10.08 -4.12 9.66
CA MET A 144 -9.87 -4.02 11.10
C MET A 144 -10.93 -4.85 11.82
N ILE A 145 -10.51 -5.92 12.50
CA ILE A 145 -11.40 -6.88 13.17
C ILE A 145 -11.09 -7.05 14.65
#